data_AF-A0A430JJ39-F1
#
_entry.id   AF-A0A430JJ39-F1
#
_cell.length_a   1.000
_cell.length_b   1.000
_cell.length_c   1.000
_cell.angle_alpha   90.00
_cell.angle_beta   90.00
_cell.angle_gamma   90.00
#
_symmetry.space_group_name_H-M   'P 1'
#
loop_
_entity.id
_entity.type
_entity.pdbx_description
1 polymer ?
#
loop_
_entity_poly.entity_id
_entity_poly.type
_entity_poly.pdbx_seq_one_letter_code
_entity_poly.pdbx_strand_id
1 'polypeptide(L)'
;MKKEARYLATASLGVMGAGFLATLPTAVSSTVWGAFLQGGFEAGVVGGLADWFAVTALFRHPLGIPIPHTALLPKNREKITNALVSTVQNELLSKATIKARLEQIRFLERGLELADTQLDQPAVHNGITTIARHILQAIDMDKLAPLIAGELNQALQDVDTAKLIRTLVDAVTENGYDGKTFDFVLDKVAAWVIKADTRDQLGAMALKAFEGLQSNGFMAFAVNAFIGMVNEEKIGGIIQNFLLTYIDQMRTARHPRREAVLQFIRKELDRLAYNPHLLKELESLKTKLPELIGLDAKVAQLLTRIKEKAEAFVEQPAFVPQHVVPLLRKLLFNLTANPDMMERGEQWIQDQIATYLEQNHSKIGQLVKENLDKLDNEKLTVLMEDKIGKDLQWIRVNGAICGFMIGLVLAGLKQLL
;
A
#
# COMPACT_ATOMS: atom_id res chain seq x y z
N MET A 1 -46.40 -31.34 17.48
CA MET A 1 -45.71 -32.24 16.54
C MET A 1 -44.64 -33.17 17.17
N LYS A 2 -43.74 -32.75 18.08
CA LYS A 2 -42.71 -33.67 18.68
C LYS A 2 -43.25 -34.79 19.59
N LYS A 3 -44.42 -34.62 20.23
CA LYS A 3 -45.01 -35.64 21.13
C LYS A 3 -45.76 -36.75 20.37
N GLU A 4 -46.39 -36.44 19.26
CA GLU A 4 -47.32 -37.35 18.54
C GLU A 4 -46.62 -38.62 18.04
N ALA A 5 -45.42 -38.48 17.47
CA ALA A 5 -44.67 -39.62 16.95
C ALA A 5 -44.22 -40.61 18.05
N ARG A 6 -43.92 -40.11 19.25
CA ARG A 6 -43.47 -40.93 20.39
C ARG A 6 -44.59 -41.83 20.93
N TYR A 7 -45.84 -41.38 20.80
CA TYR A 7 -47.01 -42.18 21.16
C TYR A 7 -47.37 -43.22 20.09
N LEU A 8 -47.11 -42.94 18.81
CA LEU A 8 -47.46 -43.86 17.71
C LEU A 8 -46.76 -45.22 17.80
N ALA A 9 -45.45 -45.24 18.08
CA ALA A 9 -44.72 -46.50 18.22
C ALA A 9 -45.24 -47.33 19.41
N THR A 10 -45.43 -46.71 20.57
CA THR A 10 -45.96 -47.37 21.77
C THR A 10 -47.41 -47.82 21.57
N ALA A 11 -48.22 -47.03 20.88
CA ALA A 11 -49.59 -47.38 20.53
C ALA A 11 -49.65 -48.56 19.56
N SER A 12 -48.79 -48.59 18.54
CA SER A 12 -48.74 -49.72 17.59
C SER A 12 -48.37 -51.04 18.28
N LEU A 13 -47.37 -51.02 19.17
CA LEU A 13 -46.99 -52.18 19.97
C LEU A 13 -48.11 -52.59 20.94
N GLY A 14 -48.78 -51.60 21.56
CA GLY A 14 -49.92 -51.84 22.44
C GLY A 14 -51.11 -52.46 21.71
N VAL A 15 -51.40 -52.02 20.48
CA VAL A 15 -52.45 -52.61 19.62
C VAL A 15 -52.09 -54.05 19.27
N MET A 16 -50.84 -54.31 18.85
CA MET A 16 -50.40 -55.68 18.53
C MET A 16 -50.45 -56.61 19.76
N GLY A 17 -50.01 -56.12 20.92
CA GLY A 17 -50.04 -56.86 22.19
C GLY A 17 -51.46 -57.13 22.68
N ALA A 18 -52.35 -56.14 22.60
CA ALA A 18 -53.76 -56.31 22.93
C ALA A 18 -54.46 -57.30 21.98
N GLY A 19 -54.15 -57.22 20.67
CA GLY A 19 -54.62 -58.18 19.67
C GLY A 19 -54.17 -59.60 19.98
N PHE A 20 -52.89 -59.79 20.33
CA PHE A 20 -52.36 -61.09 20.73
C PHE A 20 -53.06 -61.64 21.99
N LEU A 21 -53.18 -60.82 23.04
CA LEU A 21 -53.87 -61.20 24.28
C LEU A 21 -55.36 -61.52 24.06
N ALA A 22 -56.04 -60.78 23.18
CA ALA A 22 -57.44 -61.04 22.82
C ALA A 22 -57.61 -62.37 22.06
N THR A 23 -56.57 -62.85 21.38
CA THR A 23 -56.57 -64.15 20.69
C THR A 23 -56.14 -65.34 21.56
N LEU A 24 -55.59 -65.11 22.77
CA LEU A 24 -55.19 -66.19 23.70
C LEU A 24 -56.32 -67.05 24.28
N PRO A 25 -57.55 -66.55 24.56
CA PRO A 25 -58.63 -67.36 25.09
C PRO A 25 -58.89 -68.58 24.19
N THR A 26 -58.93 -69.77 24.78
CA THR A 26 -59.03 -71.07 24.09
C THR A 26 -60.25 -71.21 23.17
N ALA A 27 -61.29 -70.41 23.41
CA ALA A 27 -62.49 -70.34 22.57
C ALA A 27 -62.26 -69.62 21.22
N VAL A 28 -61.27 -68.71 21.13
CA VAL A 28 -60.98 -67.93 19.92
C VAL A 28 -59.87 -68.59 19.11
N SER A 29 -58.82 -69.08 19.78
CA SER A 29 -57.68 -69.76 19.15
C SER A 29 -58.02 -71.12 18.52
N SER A 30 -59.14 -71.74 18.91
CA SER A 30 -59.65 -72.97 18.29
C SER A 30 -60.36 -72.75 16.94
N THR A 31 -60.61 -71.49 16.55
CA THR A 31 -61.19 -71.16 15.25
C THR A 31 -60.08 -70.90 14.23
N VAL A 32 -60.26 -71.34 12.98
CA VAL A 32 -59.32 -71.13 11.86
C VAL A 32 -58.85 -69.67 11.75
N TRP A 33 -59.79 -68.72 11.83
CA TRP A 33 -59.52 -67.29 11.82
C TRP A 33 -58.79 -66.77 13.05
N GLY A 34 -59.06 -67.38 14.22
CA GLY A 34 -58.39 -67.01 15.46
C GLY A 34 -56.93 -67.44 15.48
N ALA A 35 -56.62 -68.65 15.03
CA ALA A 35 -55.25 -69.13 14.86
C ALA A 35 -54.46 -68.31 13.81
N PHE A 36 -55.12 -67.93 12.71
CA PHE A 36 -54.54 -67.09 11.66
C PHE A 36 -54.17 -65.69 12.17
N LEU A 37 -55.11 -65.01 12.85
CA LEU A 37 -54.86 -63.68 13.43
C LEU A 37 -53.88 -63.74 14.60
N GLN A 38 -53.90 -64.80 15.41
CA GLN A 38 -52.95 -65.02 16.50
C GLN A 38 -51.52 -65.04 15.98
N GLY A 39 -51.24 -65.78 14.88
CA GLY A 39 -49.91 -65.81 14.28
C GLY A 39 -49.45 -64.45 13.75
N GLY A 40 -50.37 -63.67 13.17
CA GLY A 40 -50.12 -62.27 12.81
C GLY A 40 -49.77 -61.41 14.03
N PHE A 41 -50.61 -61.37 15.06
CA PHE A 41 -50.38 -60.56 16.25
C PHE A 41 -49.13 -60.99 17.03
N GLU A 42 -48.86 -62.30 17.14
CA GLU A 42 -47.65 -62.83 17.76
C GLU A 42 -46.39 -62.34 17.04
N ALA A 43 -46.34 -62.49 15.72
CA ALA A 43 -45.20 -62.04 14.93
C ALA A 43 -45.08 -60.50 14.90
N GLY A 44 -46.21 -59.77 14.95
CA GLY A 44 -46.23 -58.31 15.06
C GLY A 44 -45.69 -57.80 16.39
N VAL A 45 -46.02 -58.47 17.50
CA VAL A 45 -45.44 -58.19 18.83
C VAL A 45 -43.94 -58.49 18.82
N VAL A 46 -43.53 -59.65 18.30
CA VAL A 46 -42.10 -60.02 18.21
C VAL A 46 -41.34 -59.03 17.34
N GLY A 47 -41.86 -58.65 16.18
CA GLY A 47 -41.25 -57.67 15.28
C GLY A 47 -41.13 -56.27 15.91
N GLY A 48 -42.19 -55.79 16.56
CA GLY A 48 -42.18 -54.52 17.27
C GLY A 48 -41.23 -54.50 18.48
N LEU A 49 -41.13 -55.61 19.22
CA LEU A 49 -40.18 -55.76 20.33
C LEU A 49 -38.73 -55.86 19.85
N ALA A 50 -38.47 -56.56 18.74
CA ALA A 50 -37.14 -56.69 18.14
C ALA A 50 -36.60 -55.32 17.68
N ASP A 51 -37.43 -54.53 16.98
CA ASP A 51 -37.03 -53.20 16.55
C ASP A 51 -36.96 -52.20 17.72
N TRP A 52 -37.82 -52.34 18.73
CA TRP A 52 -37.66 -51.59 19.99
C TRP A 52 -36.31 -51.90 20.63
N PHE A 53 -35.94 -53.18 20.71
CA PHE A 53 -34.66 -53.60 21.25
C PHE A 53 -33.49 -53.03 20.42
N ALA A 54 -33.51 -53.17 19.09
CA ALA A 54 -32.46 -52.70 18.21
C ALA A 54 -32.26 -51.17 18.30
N VAL A 55 -33.34 -50.39 18.23
CA VAL A 55 -33.27 -48.93 18.36
C VAL A 55 -32.82 -48.56 19.77
N THR A 56 -33.33 -49.20 20.82
CA THR A 56 -32.92 -48.89 22.19
C THR A 56 -31.43 -49.23 22.40
N ALA A 57 -30.96 -50.37 21.89
CA ALA A 57 -29.57 -50.81 21.90
C ALA A 57 -28.62 -49.88 21.13
N LEU A 58 -29.12 -49.09 20.17
CA LEU A 58 -28.31 -48.08 19.50
C LEU A 58 -27.93 -46.94 20.45
N PHE A 59 -28.87 -46.47 21.29
CA PHE A 59 -28.68 -45.31 22.16
C PHE A 59 -28.32 -45.65 23.62
N ARG A 60 -28.87 -46.74 24.17
CA ARG A 60 -28.79 -47.09 25.61
C ARG A 60 -28.77 -48.60 25.82
N HIS A 61 -28.64 -49.00 27.08
CA HIS A 61 -28.86 -50.38 27.51
C HIS A 61 -30.38 -50.66 27.65
N PRO A 62 -30.95 -51.63 26.91
CA PRO A 62 -32.36 -51.98 27.04
C PRO A 62 -32.65 -52.49 28.45
N LEU A 63 -33.76 -52.03 29.05
CA LEU A 63 -34.13 -52.31 30.46
C LEU A 63 -33.07 -51.92 31.50
N GLY A 64 -32.03 -51.16 31.12
CA GLY A 64 -30.90 -50.81 31.99
C GLY A 64 -29.90 -51.96 32.21
N ILE A 65 -30.05 -53.08 31.51
CA ILE A 65 -29.18 -54.25 31.67
C ILE A 65 -28.01 -54.15 30.68
N PRO A 66 -26.73 -54.26 31.13
CA PRO A 66 -25.56 -54.14 30.28
C PRO A 66 -25.36 -55.39 29.41
N ILE A 67 -26.19 -55.55 28.39
CA ILE A 67 -26.10 -56.63 27.41
C ILE A 67 -24.91 -56.34 26.46
N PRO A 68 -24.06 -57.34 26.13
CA PRO A 68 -23.00 -57.16 25.16
C PRO A 68 -23.54 -56.65 23.83
N HIS A 69 -22.81 -55.74 23.17
CA HIS A 69 -23.18 -55.11 21.89
C HIS A 69 -24.40 -54.17 21.93
N THR A 70 -24.74 -53.60 23.08
CA THR A 70 -25.72 -52.51 23.22
C THR A 70 -25.04 -51.18 23.55
N ALA A 71 -25.80 -50.07 23.58
CA ALA A 71 -25.30 -48.69 23.64
C ALA A 71 -24.23 -48.38 22.57
N LEU A 72 -24.50 -48.74 21.31
CA LEU A 72 -23.53 -48.65 20.21
C LEU A 72 -23.06 -47.22 19.92
N LEU A 73 -23.92 -46.21 20.01
CA LEU A 73 -23.55 -44.80 19.81
C LEU A 73 -22.60 -44.29 20.90
N PRO A 74 -22.94 -44.40 22.22
CA PRO A 74 -21.99 -44.06 23.29
C PRO A 74 -20.66 -44.81 23.19
N LYS A 75 -20.70 -46.10 22.85
CA LYS A 75 -19.50 -46.94 22.76
C LYS A 75 -18.57 -46.55 21.61
N ASN A 76 -19.11 -46.04 20.51
CA ASN A 76 -18.36 -45.57 19.34
C ASN A 76 -18.21 -44.05 19.27
N ARG A 77 -18.46 -43.33 20.37
CA ARG A 77 -18.43 -41.86 20.41
C ARG A 77 -17.17 -41.27 19.78
N GLU A 78 -16.01 -41.75 20.20
CA GLU A 78 -14.73 -41.23 19.70
C GLU A 78 -14.59 -41.37 18.18
N LYS A 79 -15.00 -42.52 17.63
CA LYS A 79 -14.99 -42.77 16.18
C LYS A 79 -15.92 -41.81 15.44
N ILE A 80 -17.11 -41.57 15.97
CA ILE A 80 -18.10 -40.65 15.37
C ILE A 80 -17.61 -39.21 15.46
N THR A 81 -17.09 -38.79 16.62
CA THR A 81 -16.52 -37.45 16.81
C THR A 81 -15.37 -37.22 15.84
N ASN A 82 -14.41 -38.15 15.76
CA ASN A 82 -13.27 -38.03 14.84
C ASN A 82 -13.72 -38.00 13.36
N ALA A 83 -14.73 -38.80 12.99
CA ALA A 83 -15.30 -38.77 11.65
C ALA A 83 -15.95 -37.41 11.34
N LEU A 84 -16.80 -36.89 12.24
CA LEU A 84 -17.42 -35.57 12.09
C LEU A 84 -16.38 -34.44 11.99
N VAL A 85 -15.35 -34.48 12.83
CA VAL A 85 -14.26 -33.50 12.79
C VAL A 85 -13.52 -33.58 11.46
N SER A 86 -13.20 -34.78 10.98
CA SER A 86 -12.57 -34.99 9.66
C SER A 86 -13.45 -34.47 8.53
N THR A 87 -14.75 -34.74 8.54
CA THR A 87 -15.69 -34.22 7.53
C THR A 87 -15.75 -32.69 7.55
N VAL A 88 -15.78 -32.08 8.74
CA VAL A 88 -15.74 -30.62 8.87
C VAL A 88 -14.44 -30.05 8.30
N GLN A 89 -13.30 -30.62 8.66
CA GLN A 89 -11.98 -30.14 8.23
C GLN A 89 -11.72 -30.33 6.72
N ASN A 90 -12.04 -31.52 6.21
CA ASN A 90 -11.59 -31.96 4.88
C ASN A 90 -12.65 -31.80 3.78
N GLU A 91 -13.94 -31.90 4.12
CA GLU A 91 -15.03 -31.84 3.13
C GLU A 91 -15.77 -30.50 3.17
N LEU A 92 -16.21 -30.08 4.36
CA LEU A 92 -17.02 -28.85 4.51
C LEU A 92 -16.19 -27.57 4.45
N LEU A 93 -14.99 -27.58 5.03
CA LEU A 93 -14.03 -26.47 5.01
C LEU A 93 -12.89 -26.69 4.00
N SER A 94 -13.17 -27.44 2.94
CA SER A 94 -12.23 -27.58 1.84
C SER A 94 -12.02 -26.24 1.13
N LYS A 95 -10.82 -26.02 0.58
CA LYS A 95 -10.49 -24.81 -0.19
C LYS A 95 -11.51 -24.54 -1.31
N ALA A 96 -11.94 -25.58 -2.01
CA ALA A 96 -12.90 -25.48 -3.09
C ALA A 96 -14.28 -25.00 -2.60
N THR A 97 -14.78 -25.58 -1.50
CA THR A 97 -16.06 -25.17 -0.89
C THR A 97 -15.99 -23.73 -0.39
N ILE A 98 -14.89 -23.34 0.26
CA ILE A 98 -14.68 -21.98 0.75
C ILE A 98 -14.65 -21.00 -0.41
N LYS A 99 -13.84 -21.27 -1.45
CA LYS A 99 -13.71 -20.39 -2.62
C LYS A 99 -15.06 -20.18 -3.33
N ALA A 100 -15.81 -21.25 -3.59
CA ALA A 100 -17.13 -21.16 -4.22
C ALA A 100 -18.14 -20.34 -3.39
N ARG A 101 -17.99 -20.31 -2.06
CA ARG A 101 -18.81 -19.46 -1.18
C ARG A 101 -18.33 -18.02 -1.15
N LEU A 102 -17.01 -17.78 -1.19
CA LEU A 102 -16.42 -16.45 -1.20
C LEU A 102 -16.68 -15.72 -2.52
N GLU A 103 -16.71 -16.43 -3.66
CA GLU A 103 -17.03 -15.87 -4.98
C GLU A 103 -18.41 -15.18 -5.05
N GLN A 104 -19.34 -15.57 -4.17
CA GLN A 104 -20.67 -14.97 -4.08
C GLN A 104 -20.68 -13.63 -3.32
N ILE A 105 -19.57 -13.27 -2.68
CA ILE A 105 -19.43 -12.07 -1.85
C ILE A 105 -18.47 -11.11 -2.55
N ARG A 106 -18.93 -9.87 -2.78
CA ARG A 106 -18.10 -8.76 -3.29
C ARG A 106 -17.48 -7.99 -2.12
N PHE A 107 -16.37 -8.49 -1.60
CA PHE A 107 -15.66 -7.90 -0.46
C PHE A 107 -15.04 -6.55 -0.79
N LEU A 108 -14.41 -6.42 -1.95
CA LEU A 108 -13.70 -5.20 -2.34
C LEU A 108 -14.70 -4.07 -2.55
N GLU A 109 -15.75 -4.31 -3.34
CA GLU A 109 -16.80 -3.33 -3.62
C GLU A 109 -17.43 -2.79 -2.33
N ARG A 110 -17.86 -3.70 -1.45
CA ARG A 110 -18.48 -3.33 -0.17
C ARG A 110 -17.49 -2.64 0.77
N GLY A 111 -16.21 -3.02 0.71
CA GLY A 111 -15.13 -2.38 1.46
C GLY A 111 -14.85 -0.95 0.99
N LEU A 112 -14.88 -0.71 -0.32
CA LEU A 112 -14.70 0.62 -0.92
C LEU A 112 -15.89 1.54 -0.65
N GLU A 113 -17.13 1.03 -0.71
CA GLU A 113 -18.34 1.78 -0.33
C GLU A 113 -18.31 2.19 1.15
N LEU A 114 -17.93 1.26 2.04
CA LEU A 114 -17.75 1.55 3.45
C LEU A 114 -16.62 2.57 3.65
N ALA A 115 -15.50 2.44 2.94
CA ALA A 115 -14.41 3.40 3.02
C ALA A 115 -14.90 4.81 2.65
N ASP A 116 -15.56 4.99 1.50
CA ASP A 116 -16.04 6.31 1.06
C ASP A 116 -17.04 6.95 2.04
N THR A 117 -17.94 6.14 2.61
CA THR A 117 -18.91 6.62 3.60
C THR A 117 -18.25 7.05 4.91
N GLN A 118 -17.19 6.34 5.32
CA GLN A 118 -16.50 6.61 6.58
C GLN A 118 -15.44 7.71 6.47
N LEU A 119 -15.03 8.10 5.25
CA LEU A 119 -13.97 9.09 5.05
C LEU A 119 -14.26 10.45 5.68
N ASP A 120 -15.52 10.87 5.77
CA ASP A 120 -15.91 12.15 6.36
C ASP A 120 -15.99 12.12 7.91
N GLN A 121 -15.81 10.95 8.53
CA GLN A 121 -15.92 10.84 9.99
C GLN A 121 -14.73 11.49 10.71
N PRO A 122 -14.98 12.26 11.80
CA PRO A 122 -13.91 12.87 12.59
C PRO A 122 -12.90 11.85 13.15
N ALA A 123 -13.36 10.64 13.49
CA ALA A 123 -12.49 9.57 13.98
C ALA A 123 -11.48 9.11 12.91
N VAL A 124 -11.94 8.98 11.66
CA VAL A 124 -11.08 8.62 10.51
C VAL A 124 -10.09 9.74 10.22
N HIS A 125 -10.54 11.00 10.25
CA HIS A 125 -9.65 12.14 10.08
C HIS A 125 -8.52 12.16 11.12
N ASN A 126 -8.85 11.98 12.39
CA ASN A 126 -7.86 11.92 13.47
C ASN A 126 -6.90 10.74 13.30
N GLY A 127 -7.41 9.59 12.84
CA GLY A 127 -6.58 8.42 12.50
C GLY A 127 -5.59 8.72 11.38
N ILE A 128 -6.05 9.32 10.28
CA ILE A 128 -5.22 9.73 9.14
C ILE A 128 -4.14 10.72 9.59
N THR A 129 -4.50 11.75 10.35
CA THR A 129 -3.53 12.72 10.90
C THR A 129 -2.48 12.03 11.77
N THR A 130 -2.89 11.07 12.60
CA THR A 130 -1.98 10.31 13.47
C THR A 130 -1.01 9.46 12.65
N ILE A 131 -1.50 8.77 11.62
CA ILE A 131 -0.68 7.97 10.70
C ILE A 131 0.29 8.88 9.94
N ALA A 132 -0.20 10.00 9.38
CA ALA A 132 0.64 10.95 8.65
C ALA A 132 1.75 11.52 9.55
N ARG A 133 1.44 11.86 10.80
CA ARG A 133 2.43 12.28 11.79
C ARG A 133 3.45 11.17 12.05
N HIS A 134 3.02 9.93 12.26
CA HIS A 134 3.93 8.83 12.53
C HIS A 134 4.85 8.53 11.35
N ILE A 135 4.34 8.62 10.11
CA ILE A 135 5.14 8.50 8.90
C ILE A 135 6.19 9.61 8.85
N LEU A 136 5.80 10.88 9.04
CA LEU A 136 6.75 12.00 9.04
C LEU A 136 7.83 11.85 10.13
N GLN A 137 7.45 11.38 11.31
CA GLN A 137 8.39 11.12 12.41
C GLN A 137 9.35 9.97 12.10
N ALA A 138 8.87 8.92 11.42
CA ALA A 138 9.68 7.79 11.00
C ALA A 138 10.70 8.14 9.91
N ILE A 139 10.53 9.26 9.20
CA ILE A 139 11.51 9.73 8.23
C ILE A 139 12.75 10.27 8.95
N ASP A 140 13.84 9.55 8.77
CA ASP A 140 15.18 9.83 9.30
C ASP A 140 15.90 10.84 8.39
N MET A 141 15.89 12.11 8.79
CA MET A 141 16.51 13.20 8.02
C MET A 141 18.03 13.09 7.98
N ASP A 142 18.64 12.47 8.99
CA ASP A 142 20.10 12.29 9.04
C ASP A 142 20.58 11.28 7.99
N LYS A 143 19.72 10.34 7.58
CA LYS A 143 19.98 9.43 6.46
C LYS A 143 19.61 10.03 5.10
N LEU A 144 18.55 10.84 5.01
CA LEU A 144 18.13 11.45 3.74
C LEU A 144 19.03 12.60 3.30
N ALA A 145 19.55 13.39 4.24
CA ALA A 145 20.41 14.53 3.93
C ALA A 145 21.65 14.16 3.10
N PRO A 146 22.47 13.15 3.47
CA PRO A 146 23.64 12.78 2.67
C PRO A 146 23.26 12.17 1.32
N LEU A 147 22.12 11.48 1.20
CA LEU A 147 21.64 10.95 -0.07
C LEU A 147 21.29 12.10 -1.05
N ILE A 148 20.52 13.07 -0.58
CA ILE A 148 20.14 14.23 -1.41
C ILE A 148 21.35 15.12 -1.70
N ALA A 149 22.24 15.32 -0.73
CA ALA A 149 23.47 16.08 -0.94
C ALA A 149 24.39 15.41 -1.99
N GLY A 150 24.48 14.08 -1.96
CA GLY A 150 25.18 13.29 -2.97
C GLY A 150 24.60 13.47 -4.37
N GLU A 151 23.28 13.34 -4.52
CA GLU A 151 22.57 13.56 -5.79
C GLU A 151 22.73 15.00 -6.30
N LEU A 152 22.62 15.99 -5.42
CA LEU A 152 22.83 17.40 -5.79
C LEU A 152 24.28 17.68 -6.20
N ASN A 153 25.25 17.06 -5.52
CA ASN A 153 26.66 17.17 -5.90
C ASN A 153 26.90 16.52 -7.26
N GLN A 154 26.33 15.34 -7.52
CA GLN A 154 26.44 14.69 -8.82
C GLN A 154 25.78 15.52 -9.92
N ALA A 155 24.55 16.00 -9.70
CA ALA A 155 23.86 16.89 -10.61
C ALA A 155 24.67 18.17 -10.89
N LEU A 156 25.35 18.72 -9.88
CA LEU A 156 26.30 19.82 -10.05
C LEU A 156 27.47 19.40 -10.95
N GLN A 157 28.09 18.23 -10.71
CA GLN A 157 29.21 17.73 -11.52
C GLN A 157 28.84 17.46 -12.98
N ASP A 158 27.61 17.05 -13.24
CA ASP A 158 27.13 16.76 -14.60
C ASP A 158 26.85 18.02 -15.42
N VAL A 159 26.82 19.21 -14.80
CA VAL A 159 26.61 20.46 -15.53
C VAL A 159 27.81 20.79 -16.41
N ASP A 160 27.54 20.96 -17.71
CA ASP A 160 28.53 21.38 -18.70
C ASP A 160 28.92 22.85 -18.48
N THR A 161 30.13 23.07 -17.96
CA THR A 161 30.65 24.40 -17.62
C THR A 161 30.80 25.29 -18.87
N ALA A 162 31.12 24.72 -20.04
CA ALA A 162 31.23 25.50 -21.27
C ALA A 162 29.86 26.03 -21.72
N LYS A 163 28.81 25.19 -21.62
CA LYS A 163 27.43 25.63 -21.90
C LYS A 163 26.97 26.70 -20.92
N LEU A 164 27.25 26.56 -19.62
CA LEU A 164 26.90 27.59 -18.63
C LEU A 164 27.54 28.93 -18.95
N ILE A 165 28.85 28.95 -19.25
CA ILE A 165 29.55 30.19 -19.60
C ILE A 165 28.93 30.81 -20.84
N ARG A 166 28.59 30.01 -21.85
CA ARG A 166 27.92 30.50 -23.05
C ARG A 166 26.58 31.13 -22.73
N THR A 167 25.72 30.46 -21.96
CA THR A 167 24.43 31.02 -21.52
C THR A 167 24.60 32.33 -20.76
N LEU A 168 25.65 32.44 -19.92
CA LEU A 168 25.95 33.68 -19.20
C LEU A 168 26.46 34.79 -20.14
N VAL A 169 27.33 34.47 -21.09
CA VAL A 169 27.83 35.42 -22.10
C VAL A 169 26.69 35.92 -22.98
N ASP A 170 25.82 35.02 -23.43
CA ASP A 170 24.63 35.35 -24.21
C ASP A 170 23.71 36.27 -23.39
N ALA A 171 23.42 35.93 -22.13
CA ALA A 171 22.61 36.76 -21.25
C ALA A 171 23.24 38.15 -20.98
N VAL A 172 24.57 38.24 -20.83
CA VAL A 172 25.29 39.51 -20.66
C VAL A 172 25.17 40.37 -21.91
N THR A 173 25.27 39.76 -23.09
CA THR A 173 25.25 40.45 -24.38
C THR A 173 23.83 40.87 -24.79
N GLU A 174 22.84 39.99 -24.64
CA GLU A 174 21.43 40.25 -24.97
C GLU A 174 20.82 41.35 -24.09
N ASN A 175 21.13 41.34 -22.79
CA ASN A 175 20.63 42.35 -21.84
C ASN A 175 21.45 43.67 -21.86
N GLY A 176 22.48 43.74 -22.72
CA GLY A 176 23.34 44.91 -22.89
C GLY A 176 24.18 45.25 -21.64
N TYR A 177 24.50 44.25 -20.82
CA TYR A 177 25.33 44.44 -19.63
C TYR A 177 26.79 44.72 -19.98
N ASP A 178 27.25 44.27 -21.14
CA ASP A 178 28.54 44.65 -21.72
C ASP A 178 28.67 46.18 -21.88
N GLY A 179 27.66 46.82 -22.46
CA GLY A 179 27.61 48.27 -22.65
C GLY A 179 27.48 49.04 -21.33
N LYS A 180 26.59 48.60 -20.43
CA LYS A 180 26.41 49.22 -19.11
C LYS A 180 27.67 49.13 -18.25
N THR A 181 28.34 47.98 -18.27
CA THR A 181 29.61 47.79 -17.56
C THR A 181 30.71 48.66 -18.17
N PHE A 182 30.75 48.75 -19.50
CA PHE A 182 31.69 49.62 -20.19
C PHE A 182 31.49 51.10 -19.81
N ASP A 183 30.25 51.59 -19.76
CA ASP A 183 29.93 52.95 -19.32
C ASP A 183 30.37 53.20 -17.88
N PHE A 184 30.11 52.25 -16.99
CA PHE A 184 30.57 52.32 -15.60
C PHE A 184 32.09 52.41 -15.50
N VAL A 185 32.83 51.62 -16.28
CA VAL A 185 34.29 51.66 -16.33
C VAL A 185 34.78 53.00 -16.87
N LEU A 186 34.18 53.51 -17.96
CA LEU A 186 34.52 54.82 -18.52
C LEU A 186 34.34 55.95 -17.50
N ASP A 187 33.28 55.92 -16.71
CA ASP A 187 33.03 56.90 -15.66
C ASP A 187 34.12 56.86 -14.57
N LYS A 188 34.55 55.66 -14.16
CA LYS A 188 35.65 55.50 -13.18
C LYS A 188 36.99 55.94 -13.74
N VAL A 189 37.28 55.64 -15.01
CA VAL A 189 38.50 56.08 -15.68
C VAL A 189 38.50 57.60 -15.83
N ALA A 190 37.38 58.21 -16.25
CA ALA A 190 37.26 59.67 -16.33
C ALA A 190 37.51 60.34 -14.98
N ALA A 191 36.87 59.83 -13.92
CA ALA A 191 37.06 60.35 -12.56
C ALA A 191 38.51 60.20 -12.05
N TRP A 192 39.22 59.15 -12.48
CA TRP A 192 40.63 58.97 -12.18
C TRP A 192 41.52 59.93 -12.99
N VAL A 193 41.26 60.10 -14.28
CA VAL A 193 42.00 61.00 -15.19
C VAL A 193 41.89 62.46 -14.77
N ILE A 194 40.74 62.91 -14.23
CA ILE A 194 40.52 64.31 -13.79
C ILE A 194 41.43 64.73 -12.61
N LYS A 195 41.95 63.78 -11.82
CA LYS A 195 42.76 64.11 -10.64
C LYS A 195 44.09 64.78 -11.04
N ALA A 196 44.49 65.79 -10.27
CA ALA A 196 45.75 66.51 -10.49
C ALA A 196 46.98 65.59 -10.38
N ASP A 197 46.99 64.68 -9.40
CA ASP A 197 48.05 63.66 -9.25
C ASP A 197 48.19 62.78 -10.50
N THR A 198 47.07 62.32 -11.08
CA THR A 198 47.07 61.54 -12.33
C THR A 198 47.64 62.36 -13.50
N ARG A 199 47.27 63.64 -13.61
CA ARG A 199 47.79 64.55 -14.65
C ARG A 199 49.31 64.65 -14.56
N ASP A 200 49.83 64.87 -13.37
CA ASP A 200 51.26 65.05 -13.14
C ASP A 200 52.02 63.74 -13.41
N GLN A 201 51.48 62.59 -12.97
CA GLN A 201 52.00 61.27 -13.30
C GLN A 201 52.04 60.98 -14.81
N LEU A 202 50.96 61.30 -15.53
CA LEU A 202 50.90 61.15 -17.00
C LEU A 202 51.94 62.04 -17.70
N GLY A 203 52.14 63.26 -17.19
CA GLY A 203 53.17 64.18 -17.67
C GLY A 203 54.58 63.64 -17.47
N ALA A 204 54.89 63.16 -16.27
CA ALA A 204 56.17 62.53 -15.93
C ALA A 204 56.44 61.27 -16.76
N MET A 205 55.42 60.42 -16.95
CA MET A 205 55.52 59.24 -17.82
C MET A 205 55.84 59.61 -19.27
N ALA A 206 55.19 60.66 -19.79
CA ALA A 206 55.44 61.13 -21.14
C ALA A 206 56.85 61.70 -21.32
N LEU A 207 57.32 62.56 -20.40
CA LEU A 207 58.69 63.08 -20.42
C LEU A 207 59.72 61.95 -20.40
N LYS A 208 59.55 60.98 -19.50
CA LYS A 208 60.44 59.82 -19.42
C LYS A 208 60.41 58.97 -20.70
N ALA A 209 59.25 58.82 -21.34
CA ALA A 209 59.14 58.12 -22.61
C ALA A 209 59.90 58.86 -23.73
N PHE A 210 59.84 60.20 -23.76
CA PHE A 210 60.59 61.01 -24.72
C PHE A 210 62.10 60.99 -24.48
N GLU A 211 62.54 61.00 -23.22
CA GLU A 211 63.96 60.86 -22.85
C GLU A 211 64.53 59.48 -23.24
N GLY A 212 63.71 58.43 -23.18
CA GLY A 212 64.08 57.08 -23.58
C GLY A 212 64.20 56.86 -25.10
N LEU A 213 63.75 57.80 -25.93
CA LEU A 213 63.88 57.71 -27.38
C LEU A 213 65.32 58.07 -27.81
N GLN A 214 66.13 57.05 -28.09
CA GLN A 214 67.41 57.24 -28.77
C GLN A 214 67.17 57.75 -30.19
N SER A 215 67.16 59.05 -30.36
CA SER A 215 67.08 59.70 -31.67
C SER A 215 68.43 60.34 -32.00
N ASN A 216 68.88 60.18 -33.25
CA ASN A 216 70.10 60.80 -33.78
C ASN A 216 69.74 61.83 -34.87
N GLY A 217 70.49 62.94 -34.92
CA GLY A 217 70.30 64.00 -35.91
C GLY A 217 69.19 65.00 -35.56
N PHE A 218 68.54 65.56 -36.58
CA PHE A 218 67.55 66.64 -36.45
C PHE A 218 66.38 66.32 -35.50
N MET A 219 66.01 65.04 -35.37
CA MET A 219 64.92 64.62 -34.47
C MET A 219 65.29 64.78 -32.98
N ALA A 220 66.54 64.53 -32.60
CA ALA A 220 67.01 64.71 -31.23
C ALA A 220 67.00 66.18 -30.81
N PHE A 221 67.36 67.06 -31.73
CA PHE A 221 67.27 68.51 -31.54
C PHE A 221 65.81 68.95 -31.33
N ALA A 222 64.88 68.46 -32.15
CA ALA A 222 63.46 68.78 -32.03
C ALA A 222 62.85 68.28 -30.71
N VAL A 223 63.18 67.06 -30.28
CA VAL A 223 62.70 66.47 -29.02
C VAL A 223 63.26 67.23 -27.80
N ASN A 224 64.56 67.52 -27.77
CA ASN A 224 65.17 68.27 -26.67
C ASN A 224 64.67 69.72 -26.58
N ALA A 225 64.44 70.38 -27.73
CA ALA A 225 63.82 71.71 -27.75
C ALA A 225 62.38 71.67 -27.23
N PHE A 226 61.60 70.65 -27.60
CA PHE A 226 60.24 70.47 -27.13
C PHE A 226 60.17 70.18 -25.62
N ILE A 227 60.98 69.25 -25.10
CA ILE A 227 61.09 68.95 -23.67
C ILE A 227 61.52 70.20 -22.88
N GLY A 228 62.42 71.02 -23.42
CA GLY A 228 62.84 72.27 -22.78
C GLY A 228 61.76 73.36 -22.72
N MET A 229 60.72 73.28 -23.56
CA MET A 229 59.61 74.27 -23.61
C MET A 229 58.36 73.85 -22.84
N VAL A 230 58.25 72.59 -22.41
CA VAL A 230 57.05 72.03 -21.80
C VAL A 230 57.40 71.27 -20.52
N ASN A 231 56.70 71.55 -19.42
CA ASN A 231 56.88 70.86 -18.14
C ASN A 231 55.85 69.71 -17.98
N GLU A 232 56.06 68.87 -16.95
CA GLU A 232 55.17 67.73 -16.62
C GLU A 232 53.70 68.13 -16.57
N GLU A 233 53.37 69.25 -15.93
CA GLU A 233 52.01 69.76 -15.81
C GLU A 233 51.36 70.08 -17.17
N LYS A 234 52.09 70.73 -18.08
CA LYS A 234 51.56 71.08 -19.41
C LYS A 234 51.38 69.84 -20.29
N ILE A 235 52.36 68.93 -20.33
CA ILE A 235 52.23 67.67 -21.10
C ILE A 235 51.12 66.81 -20.50
N GLY A 236 51.08 66.70 -19.17
CA GLY A 236 50.04 66.01 -18.43
C GLY A 236 48.65 66.56 -18.74
N GLY A 237 48.49 67.89 -18.76
CA GLY A 237 47.23 68.55 -19.12
C GLY A 237 46.79 68.29 -20.57
N ILE A 238 47.73 68.24 -21.53
CA ILE A 238 47.45 67.87 -22.92
C ILE A 238 46.94 66.42 -23.00
N ILE A 239 47.65 65.48 -22.35
CA ILE A 239 47.28 64.06 -22.33
C ILE A 239 45.93 63.86 -21.62
N GLN A 240 45.73 64.54 -20.49
CA GLN A 240 44.49 64.50 -19.72
C GLN A 240 43.29 64.94 -20.57
N ASN A 241 43.38 66.10 -21.24
CA ASN A 241 42.32 66.58 -22.13
C ASN A 241 42.08 65.63 -23.31
N PHE A 242 43.15 65.06 -23.88
CA PHE A 242 43.04 64.07 -24.94
C PHE A 242 42.30 62.80 -24.46
N LEU A 243 42.66 62.26 -23.29
CA LEU A 243 42.00 61.10 -22.70
C LEU A 243 40.54 61.38 -22.38
N LEU A 244 40.21 62.53 -21.79
CA LEU A 244 38.83 62.92 -21.50
C LEU A 244 37.99 63.05 -22.77
N THR A 245 38.55 63.64 -23.82
CA THR A 245 37.89 63.72 -25.14
C THR A 245 37.63 62.33 -25.73
N TYR A 246 38.61 61.42 -25.61
CA TYR A 246 38.45 60.04 -26.07
C TYR A 246 37.40 59.27 -25.27
N ILE A 247 37.37 59.47 -23.94
CA ILE A 247 36.37 58.85 -23.07
C ILE A 247 34.97 59.36 -23.43
N ASP A 248 34.79 60.66 -23.62
CA ASP A 248 33.50 61.25 -24.02
C ASP A 248 33.00 60.72 -25.38
N GLN A 249 33.92 60.59 -26.34
CA GLN A 249 33.65 59.94 -27.62
C GLN A 249 33.24 58.46 -27.46
N MET A 250 33.76 57.74 -26.46
CA MET A 250 33.34 56.36 -26.16
C MET A 250 32.03 56.28 -25.37
N ARG A 251 31.62 57.33 -24.65
CA ARG A 251 30.30 57.45 -23.99
C ARG A 251 29.18 57.74 -24.99
N THR A 252 29.49 58.44 -26.08
CA THR A 252 28.50 58.78 -27.10
C THR A 252 27.94 57.53 -27.78
N ALA A 253 26.61 57.40 -27.76
CA ALA A 253 25.91 56.28 -28.39
C ALA A 253 26.23 56.20 -29.89
N ARG A 254 26.53 54.99 -30.40
CA ARG A 254 26.86 54.69 -31.81
C ARG A 254 28.13 55.36 -32.35
N HIS A 255 29.01 55.89 -31.49
CA HIS A 255 30.30 56.38 -31.96
C HIS A 255 31.17 55.22 -32.46
N PRO A 256 31.88 55.33 -33.62
CA PRO A 256 32.64 54.22 -34.19
C PRO A 256 33.66 53.57 -33.24
N ARG A 257 34.28 54.37 -32.34
CA ARG A 257 35.22 53.85 -31.34
C ARG A 257 34.55 53.06 -30.23
N ARG A 258 33.35 53.47 -29.81
CA ARG A 258 32.56 52.71 -28.84
C ARG A 258 32.23 51.33 -29.40
N GLU A 259 31.70 51.31 -30.62
CA GLU A 259 31.35 50.05 -31.30
C GLU A 259 32.58 49.16 -31.51
N ALA A 260 33.74 49.73 -31.88
CA ALA A 260 34.97 48.96 -32.02
C ALA A 260 35.40 48.29 -30.71
N VAL A 261 35.33 48.99 -29.57
CA VAL A 261 35.67 48.44 -28.25
C VAL A 261 34.64 47.41 -27.80
N LEU A 262 33.34 47.69 -27.96
CA LEU A 262 32.28 46.74 -27.60
C LEU A 262 32.34 45.47 -28.47
N GLN A 263 32.62 45.58 -29.77
CA GLN A 263 32.83 44.43 -30.64
C GLN A 263 34.06 43.61 -30.21
N PHE A 264 35.15 44.28 -29.80
CA PHE A 264 36.31 43.60 -29.24
C PHE A 264 35.94 42.84 -27.96
N ILE A 265 35.24 43.49 -27.02
CA ILE A 265 34.78 42.86 -25.76
C ILE A 265 33.89 41.65 -26.07
N ARG A 266 32.88 41.79 -26.94
CA ARG A 266 31.98 40.69 -27.32
C ARG A 266 32.73 39.52 -27.94
N LYS A 267 33.68 39.79 -28.84
CA LYS A 267 34.51 38.75 -29.44
C LYS A 267 35.37 38.01 -28.41
N GLU A 268 35.87 38.70 -27.39
CA GLU A 268 36.58 38.06 -26.29
C GLU A 268 35.64 37.29 -25.35
N LEU A 269 34.43 37.80 -25.07
CA LEU A 269 33.40 37.09 -24.32
C LEU A 269 33.00 35.78 -25.00
N ASP A 270 32.80 35.80 -26.33
CA ASP A 270 32.48 34.61 -27.13
C ASP A 270 33.56 33.52 -27.05
N ARG A 271 34.81 33.92 -26.83
CA ARG A 271 35.96 33.01 -26.69
C ARG A 271 36.07 32.40 -25.30
N LEU A 272 35.46 32.99 -24.27
CA LEU A 272 35.56 32.51 -22.88
C LEU A 272 35.08 31.07 -22.74
N ALA A 273 34.00 30.70 -23.43
CA ALA A 273 33.45 29.35 -23.40
C ALA A 273 34.40 28.28 -23.96
N TYR A 274 35.43 28.68 -24.72
CA TYR A 274 36.42 27.78 -25.34
C TYR A 274 37.82 27.92 -24.71
N ASN A 275 37.97 28.75 -23.68
CA ASN A 275 39.26 28.94 -23.03
C ASN A 275 39.58 27.75 -22.11
N PRO A 276 40.57 26.89 -22.45
CA PRO A 276 40.84 25.66 -21.69
C PRO A 276 41.34 25.95 -20.26
N HIS A 277 42.00 27.09 -20.03
CA HIS A 277 42.47 27.47 -18.70
C HIS A 277 41.30 27.85 -17.79
N LEU A 278 40.42 28.73 -18.28
CA LEU A 278 39.23 29.18 -17.55
C LEU A 278 38.29 28.00 -17.23
N LEU A 279 38.04 27.13 -18.21
CA LEU A 279 37.22 25.93 -18.01
C LEU A 279 37.81 25.04 -16.92
N LYS A 280 39.13 24.80 -16.95
CA LYS A 280 39.80 23.99 -15.93
C LYS A 280 39.71 24.61 -14.53
N GLU A 281 39.89 25.92 -14.41
CA GLU A 281 39.73 26.63 -13.14
C GLU A 281 38.30 26.52 -12.62
N LEU A 282 37.31 26.74 -13.48
CA LEU A 282 35.90 26.66 -13.11
C LEU A 282 35.47 25.24 -12.72
N GLU A 283 35.92 24.20 -13.43
CA GLU A 283 35.70 22.81 -13.04
C GLU A 283 36.34 22.51 -11.67
N SER A 284 37.52 23.06 -11.39
CA SER A 284 38.16 22.91 -10.07
C SER A 284 37.39 23.60 -8.95
N LEU A 285 36.82 24.79 -9.22
CA LEU A 285 35.98 25.52 -8.28
C LEU A 285 34.65 24.79 -8.06
N LYS A 286 34.04 24.27 -9.13
CA LYS A 286 32.82 23.46 -9.11
C LYS A 286 32.99 22.18 -8.28
N THR A 287 34.16 21.55 -8.34
CA THR A 287 34.50 20.39 -7.50
C THR A 287 34.60 20.76 -6.02
N LYS A 288 35.13 21.95 -5.70
CA LYS A 288 35.29 22.44 -4.32
C LYS A 288 34.04 23.13 -3.78
N LEU A 289 33.11 23.53 -4.65
CA LEU A 289 31.94 24.32 -4.30
C LEU A 289 31.08 23.68 -3.19
N PRO A 290 30.78 22.36 -3.21
CA PRO A 290 30.01 21.71 -2.15
C PRO A 290 30.64 21.87 -0.76
N GLU A 291 31.96 21.75 -0.67
CA GLU A 291 32.71 21.90 0.58
C GLU A 291 32.70 23.36 1.05
N LEU A 292 32.97 24.30 0.14
CA LEU A 292 32.99 25.73 0.45
C LEU A 292 31.66 26.26 0.97
N ILE A 293 30.53 25.74 0.46
CA ILE A 293 29.20 26.17 0.90
C ILE A 293 28.63 25.34 2.05
N GLY A 294 29.31 24.25 2.45
CA GLY A 294 28.80 23.26 3.39
C GLY A 294 27.49 22.63 2.91
N LEU A 295 27.48 22.06 1.69
CA LEU A 295 26.28 21.55 1.02
C LEU A 295 25.50 20.58 1.91
N ASP A 296 26.18 19.61 2.53
CA ASP A 296 25.55 18.63 3.42
C ASP A 296 24.80 19.29 4.58
N ALA A 297 25.42 20.26 5.25
CA ALA A 297 24.83 20.98 6.37
C ALA A 297 23.62 21.83 5.94
N LYS A 298 23.71 22.49 4.76
CA LYS A 298 22.60 23.26 4.20
C LYS A 298 21.43 22.38 3.77
N VAL A 299 21.71 21.24 3.14
CA VAL A 299 20.69 20.26 2.74
C VAL A 299 20.00 19.70 3.98
N ALA A 300 20.77 19.30 5.00
CA ALA A 300 20.23 18.85 6.28
C ALA A 300 19.32 19.92 6.91
N GLN A 301 19.78 21.17 7.00
CA GLN A 301 18.98 22.25 7.55
C GLN A 301 17.69 22.51 6.75
N LEU A 302 17.76 22.46 5.42
CA LEU A 302 16.61 22.65 4.54
C LEU A 302 15.59 21.51 4.70
N LEU A 303 16.05 20.27 4.78
CA LEU A 303 15.20 19.10 5.01
C LEU A 303 14.53 19.15 6.39
N THR A 304 15.25 19.55 7.44
CA THR A 304 14.66 19.75 8.77
C THR A 304 13.56 20.80 8.72
N ARG A 305 13.79 21.95 8.07
CA ARG A 305 12.75 22.98 7.91
C ARG A 305 11.55 22.49 7.08
N ILE A 306 11.78 21.65 6.07
CA ILE A 306 10.69 21.04 5.30
C ILE A 306 9.91 20.07 6.17
N LYS A 307 10.57 19.24 6.98
CA LYS A 307 9.94 18.33 7.94
C LYS A 307 9.06 19.10 8.93
N GLU A 308 9.61 20.13 9.56
CA GLU A 308 8.87 20.98 10.51
C GLU A 308 7.63 21.61 9.86
N LYS A 309 7.76 22.11 8.63
CA LYS A 309 6.62 22.65 7.86
C LYS A 309 5.60 21.57 7.51
N ALA A 310 6.04 20.38 7.15
CA ALA A 310 5.16 19.26 6.83
C ALA A 310 4.41 18.78 8.08
N GLU A 311 5.08 18.68 9.23
CA GLU A 311 4.46 18.36 10.50
C GLU A 311 3.42 19.41 10.88
N ALA A 312 3.78 20.69 10.84
CA ALA A 312 2.85 21.80 11.10
C ALA A 312 1.65 21.80 10.12
N PHE A 313 1.87 21.38 8.87
CA PHE A 313 0.80 21.25 7.88
C PHE A 313 -0.16 20.10 8.19
N VAL A 314 0.36 18.93 8.59
CA VAL A 314 -0.45 17.75 8.97
C VAL A 314 -1.30 18.03 10.21
N GLU A 315 -0.83 18.88 11.12
CA GLU A 315 -1.57 19.25 12.34
C GLU A 315 -2.73 20.23 12.09
N GLN A 316 -2.81 20.84 10.90
CA GLN A 316 -3.92 21.74 10.58
C GLN A 316 -5.23 20.95 10.49
N PRO A 317 -6.31 21.41 11.15
CA PRO A 317 -7.62 20.73 11.07
C PRO A 317 -8.15 20.59 9.64
N ALA A 318 -7.73 21.48 8.74
CA ALA A 318 -8.08 21.48 7.32
C ALA A 318 -7.31 20.44 6.48
N PHE A 319 -6.20 19.89 6.98
CA PHE A 319 -5.32 19.00 6.22
C PHE A 319 -6.06 17.80 5.63
N VAL A 320 -6.73 17.03 6.48
CA VAL A 320 -7.41 15.80 6.04
C VAL A 320 -8.62 16.11 5.14
N PRO A 321 -9.56 16.99 5.54
CA PRO A 321 -10.74 17.26 4.71
C PRO A 321 -10.42 17.92 3.36
N GLN A 322 -9.43 18.81 3.29
CA GLN A 322 -9.16 19.59 2.07
C GLN A 322 -8.11 18.96 1.15
N HIS A 323 -7.18 18.15 1.68
CA HIS A 323 -6.09 17.61 0.88
C HIS A 323 -6.12 16.08 0.79
N VAL A 324 -6.41 15.37 1.89
CA VAL A 324 -6.34 13.90 1.91
C VAL A 324 -7.63 13.26 1.42
N VAL A 325 -8.79 13.66 1.93
CA VAL A 325 -10.09 13.09 1.54
C VAL A 325 -10.35 13.21 0.04
N PRO A 326 -10.13 14.37 -0.63
CA PRO A 326 -10.33 14.47 -2.08
C PRO A 326 -9.39 13.56 -2.88
N LEU A 327 -8.14 13.40 -2.42
CA LEU A 327 -7.19 12.48 -3.05
C LEU A 327 -7.63 11.03 -2.88
N LEU A 328 -8.04 10.63 -1.66
CA LEU A 328 -8.54 9.29 -1.38
C LEU A 328 -9.81 9.00 -2.18
N ARG A 329 -10.77 9.92 -2.24
CA ARG A 329 -11.96 9.78 -3.09
C ARG A 329 -11.63 9.63 -4.56
N LYS A 330 -10.67 10.40 -5.08
CA LYS A 330 -10.21 10.27 -6.47
C LYS A 330 -9.58 8.89 -6.72
N LEU A 331 -8.79 8.38 -5.77
CA LEU A 331 -8.22 7.03 -5.86
C LEU A 331 -9.30 5.95 -5.81
N LEU A 332 -10.26 6.05 -4.87
CA LEU A 332 -11.40 5.14 -4.76
C LEU A 332 -12.22 5.15 -6.06
N PHE A 333 -12.55 6.33 -6.59
CA PHE A 333 -13.28 6.47 -7.84
C PHE A 333 -12.53 5.83 -9.02
N ASN A 334 -11.23 6.08 -9.16
CA ASN A 334 -10.42 5.50 -10.22
C ASN A 334 -10.33 3.97 -10.12
N LEU A 335 -10.30 3.43 -8.90
CA LEU A 335 -10.32 1.98 -8.66
C LEU A 335 -11.68 1.39 -9.05
N THR A 336 -12.79 1.96 -8.57
CA THR A 336 -14.14 1.49 -8.87
C THR A 336 -14.50 1.63 -10.36
N ALA A 337 -13.99 2.67 -11.04
CA ALA A 337 -14.23 2.88 -12.46
C ALA A 337 -13.51 1.86 -13.37
N ASN A 338 -12.54 1.10 -12.85
CA ASN A 338 -11.80 0.11 -13.61
C ASN A 338 -12.28 -1.32 -13.26
N PRO A 339 -13.17 -1.92 -14.08
CA PRO A 339 -13.75 -3.23 -13.78
C PRO A 339 -12.69 -4.35 -13.71
N ASP A 340 -11.63 -4.28 -14.53
CA ASP A 340 -10.55 -5.27 -14.52
C ASP A 340 -9.72 -5.23 -13.22
N MET A 341 -9.53 -4.03 -12.65
CA MET A 341 -8.86 -3.89 -11.35
C MET A 341 -9.75 -4.36 -10.21
N MET A 342 -11.04 -4.05 -10.28
CA MET A 342 -12.03 -4.50 -9.30
C MET A 342 -12.10 -6.03 -9.26
N GLU A 343 -12.20 -6.69 -10.42
CA GLU A 343 -12.28 -8.16 -10.47
C GLU A 343 -11.00 -8.82 -9.98
N ARG A 344 -9.82 -8.33 -10.38
CA ARG A 344 -8.53 -8.85 -9.89
C ARG A 344 -8.36 -8.65 -8.39
N GLY A 345 -8.75 -7.49 -7.87
CA GLY A 345 -8.68 -7.19 -6.45
C GLY A 345 -9.64 -8.08 -5.64
N GLU A 346 -10.86 -8.29 -6.15
CA GLU A 346 -11.85 -9.19 -5.54
C GLU A 346 -11.33 -10.63 -5.48
N GLN A 347 -10.85 -11.17 -6.60
CA GLN A 347 -10.26 -12.51 -6.66
C GLN A 347 -9.05 -12.64 -5.71
N TRP A 348 -8.19 -11.61 -5.66
CA TRP A 348 -7.05 -11.60 -4.75
C TRP A 348 -7.50 -11.65 -3.27
N ILE A 349 -8.48 -10.84 -2.86
CA ILE A 349 -9.03 -10.87 -1.50
C ILE A 349 -9.64 -12.25 -1.20
N GLN A 350 -10.45 -12.79 -2.11
CA GLN A 350 -11.08 -14.10 -1.94
C GLN A 350 -10.05 -15.22 -1.79
N ASP A 351 -8.99 -15.21 -2.61
CA ASP A 351 -7.91 -16.19 -2.51
C ASP A 351 -7.09 -16.04 -1.22
N GLN A 352 -6.86 -14.81 -0.74
CA GLN A 352 -6.22 -14.57 0.56
C GLN A 352 -7.08 -15.10 1.72
N ILE A 353 -8.39 -14.82 1.72
CA ILE A 353 -9.32 -15.33 2.73
C ILE A 353 -9.38 -16.86 2.68
N ALA A 354 -9.47 -17.46 1.48
CA ALA A 354 -9.48 -18.90 1.30
C ALA A 354 -8.19 -19.55 1.85
N THR A 355 -7.03 -18.96 1.54
CA THR A 355 -5.73 -19.44 2.01
C THR A 355 -5.61 -19.30 3.54
N TYR A 356 -6.06 -18.19 4.11
CA TYR A 356 -6.05 -17.99 5.55
C TYR A 356 -6.97 -18.98 6.28
N LEU A 357 -8.17 -19.22 5.75
CA LEU A 357 -9.09 -20.21 6.31
C LEU A 357 -8.55 -21.63 6.19
N GLU A 358 -7.95 -21.99 5.04
CA GLU A 358 -7.30 -23.28 4.83
C GLU A 358 -6.16 -23.52 5.84
N GLN A 359 -5.29 -22.55 6.08
CA GLN A 359 -4.22 -22.68 7.08
C GLN A 359 -4.74 -22.87 8.52
N ASN A 360 -5.97 -22.42 8.80
CA ASN A 360 -6.57 -22.48 10.13
C ASN A 360 -7.72 -23.50 10.25
N HIS A 361 -8.07 -24.23 9.20
CA HIS A 361 -9.21 -25.16 9.20
C HIS A 361 -9.05 -26.30 10.21
N SER A 362 -7.80 -26.67 10.51
CA SER A 362 -7.44 -27.68 11.51
C SER A 362 -7.82 -27.20 12.91
N LYS A 363 -7.62 -25.91 13.22
CA LYS A 363 -8.03 -25.28 14.48
C LYS A 363 -9.54 -25.23 14.63
N ILE A 364 -10.29 -25.01 13.52
CA ILE A 364 -11.75 -25.05 13.55
C ILE A 364 -12.22 -26.47 13.88
N GLY A 365 -11.64 -27.50 13.24
CA GLY A 365 -11.96 -28.87 13.59
C GLY A 365 -11.56 -29.26 15.01
N GLN A 366 -10.45 -28.73 15.53
CA GLN A 366 -10.06 -28.90 16.93
C GLN A 366 -11.07 -28.24 17.87
N LEU A 367 -11.54 -27.02 17.56
CA LEU A 367 -12.58 -26.35 18.34
C LEU A 367 -13.90 -27.14 18.33
N VAL A 368 -14.28 -27.74 17.20
CA VAL A 368 -15.44 -28.63 17.10
C VAL A 368 -15.20 -29.87 17.97
N LYS A 369 -14.02 -30.48 17.90
CA LYS A 369 -13.64 -31.64 18.72
C LYS A 369 -13.72 -31.32 20.21
N GLU A 370 -13.12 -30.23 20.66
CA GLU A 370 -13.13 -29.80 22.05
C GLU A 370 -14.55 -29.55 22.57
N ASN A 371 -15.44 -28.99 21.75
CA ASN A 371 -16.84 -28.80 22.12
C ASN A 371 -17.61 -30.12 22.17
N LEU A 372 -17.35 -31.06 21.25
CA LEU A 372 -17.94 -32.40 21.28
C LEU A 372 -17.40 -33.26 22.44
N ASP A 373 -16.15 -33.06 22.83
CA ASP A 373 -15.50 -33.77 23.93
C ASP A 373 -16.02 -33.32 25.31
N LYS A 374 -16.40 -32.04 25.43
CA LYS A 374 -17.07 -31.48 26.62
C LYS A 374 -18.48 -32.03 26.85
N LEU A 375 -19.13 -32.58 25.83
CA LEU A 375 -20.46 -33.17 25.97
C LEU A 375 -20.36 -34.59 26.55
N ASP A 376 -20.90 -34.77 27.73
CA ASP A 376 -21.09 -36.07 28.38
C ASP A 376 -21.95 -37.00 27.50
N ASN A 377 -21.68 -38.31 27.57
CA ASN A 377 -22.31 -39.32 26.70
C ASN A 377 -23.84 -39.23 26.75
N GLU A 378 -24.41 -38.95 27.92
CA GLU A 378 -25.85 -38.80 28.09
C GLU A 378 -26.41 -37.60 27.32
N LYS A 379 -25.75 -36.44 27.39
CA LYS A 379 -26.14 -35.24 26.64
C LYS A 379 -26.05 -35.45 25.13
N LEU A 380 -24.96 -36.07 24.66
CA LEU A 380 -24.79 -36.38 23.24
C LEU A 380 -25.88 -37.34 22.75
N THR A 381 -26.19 -38.36 23.55
CA THR A 381 -27.25 -39.33 23.25
C THR A 381 -28.61 -38.65 23.17
N VAL A 382 -28.95 -37.77 24.11
CA VAL A 382 -30.21 -37.01 24.10
C VAL A 382 -30.29 -36.07 22.89
N LEU A 383 -29.19 -35.39 22.54
CA LEU A 383 -29.14 -34.53 21.35
C LEU A 383 -29.37 -35.32 20.06
N MET A 384 -28.74 -36.48 19.91
CA MET A 384 -28.93 -37.34 18.74
C MET A 384 -30.34 -37.95 18.70
N GLU A 385 -30.85 -38.41 19.84
CA GLU A 385 -32.20 -38.96 19.98
C GLU A 385 -33.26 -37.90 19.65
N ASP A 386 -33.04 -36.62 20.01
CA ASP A 386 -33.95 -35.52 19.65
C ASP A 386 -33.95 -35.22 18.15
N LYS A 387 -32.80 -35.35 17.48
CA LYS A 387 -32.67 -35.06 16.05
C LYS A 387 -33.15 -36.20 15.14
N ILE A 388 -32.96 -37.47 15.54
CA ILE A 388 -33.22 -38.66 14.71
C ILE A 388 -34.41 -39.49 15.23
N GLY A 389 -34.90 -39.20 16.44
CA GLY A 389 -35.90 -40.04 17.13
C GLY A 389 -37.23 -40.22 16.40
N LYS A 390 -37.65 -39.24 15.59
CA LYS A 390 -38.87 -39.34 14.78
C LYS A 390 -38.75 -40.43 13.72
N ASP A 391 -37.63 -40.48 13.02
CA ASP A 391 -37.39 -41.44 11.94
C ASP A 391 -37.23 -42.86 12.52
N LEU A 392 -36.58 -42.97 13.68
CA LEU A 392 -36.44 -44.23 14.41
C LEU A 392 -37.77 -44.80 14.93
N GLN A 393 -38.74 -43.94 15.24
CA GLN A 393 -40.08 -44.39 15.65
C GLN A 393 -40.84 -45.03 14.50
N TRP A 394 -40.68 -44.51 13.27
CA TRP A 394 -41.26 -45.13 12.08
C TRP A 394 -40.69 -46.51 11.80
N ILE A 395 -39.39 -46.73 12.05
CA ILE A 395 -38.79 -48.07 11.95
C ILE A 395 -39.52 -49.05 12.88
N ARG A 396 -39.80 -48.67 14.14
CA ARG A 396 -40.52 -49.54 15.09
C ARG A 396 -41.96 -49.85 14.67
N VAL A 397 -42.70 -48.85 14.18
CA VAL A 397 -44.07 -49.04 13.69
C VAL A 397 -44.05 -49.98 12.48
N ASN A 398 -43.11 -49.78 11.55
CA ASN A 398 -42.94 -50.63 10.38
C ASN A 398 -42.56 -52.06 10.77
N GLY A 399 -41.71 -52.25 11.80
CA GLY A 399 -41.37 -53.55 12.36
C GLY A 399 -42.57 -54.33 12.87
N ALA A 400 -43.46 -53.66 13.61
CA ALA A 400 -44.68 -54.27 14.11
C ALA A 400 -45.65 -54.64 12.98
N ILE A 401 -45.83 -53.76 11.98
CA ILE A 401 -46.71 -54.00 10.82
C ILE A 401 -46.15 -55.12 9.93
N CYS A 402 -44.86 -55.08 9.62
CA CYS A 402 -44.19 -56.09 8.79
C CYS A 402 -44.18 -57.45 9.50
N GLY A 403 -43.87 -57.48 10.79
CA GLY A 403 -43.98 -58.68 11.62
C GLY A 403 -45.39 -59.25 11.58
N PHE A 404 -46.41 -58.41 11.69
CA PHE A 404 -47.81 -58.83 11.59
C PHE A 404 -48.13 -59.46 10.23
N MET A 405 -47.75 -58.82 9.14
CA MET A 405 -47.95 -59.36 7.79
C MET A 405 -47.23 -60.70 7.58
N ILE A 406 -45.98 -60.81 8.02
CA ILE A 406 -45.20 -62.06 7.91
C ILE A 406 -45.85 -63.16 8.73
N GLY A 407 -46.32 -62.85 9.95
CA GLY A 407 -47.04 -63.78 10.81
C GLY A 407 -48.30 -64.33 10.18
N LEU A 408 -49.09 -63.48 9.51
CA LEU A 408 -50.26 -63.93 8.76
C LEU A 408 -49.88 -64.88 7.61
N VAL A 409 -48.84 -64.56 6.85
CA VAL A 409 -48.36 -65.42 5.76
C VAL A 409 -47.91 -66.78 6.31
N LEU A 410 -47.13 -66.79 7.39
CA LEU A 410 -46.65 -68.02 8.02
C LEU A 410 -47.79 -68.85 8.63
N ALA A 411 -48.76 -68.21 9.28
CA ALA A 411 -49.93 -68.89 9.84
C ALA A 411 -50.79 -69.52 8.73
N GLY A 412 -50.97 -68.83 7.60
CA GLY A 412 -51.67 -69.35 6.43
C GLY A 412 -50.96 -70.57 5.83
N LEU A 413 -49.64 -70.52 5.70
CA LEU A 413 -48.84 -71.67 5.24
C LEU A 413 -48.94 -72.87 6.19
N LYS A 414 -48.90 -72.62 7.51
CA LYS A 414 -49.00 -73.67 8.54
C LYS A 414 -50.39 -74.34 8.60
N GLN A 415 -51.41 -73.69 8.04
CA GLN A 415 -52.77 -74.22 7.98
C GLN A 415 -53.07 -74.97 6.67
N LEU A 416 -52.23 -74.77 5.65
CA LEU A 416 -52.25 -75.51 4.38
C LEU A 416 -51.44 -76.81 4.44
N LEU A 417 -50.45 -76.88 5.32
CA LEU A 417 -49.68 -78.07 5.71
C LEU A 417 -50.39 -78.82 6.82
#